data_AF-A0ABD0P5G5-F1
#
_entry.id   AF-A0ABD0P5G5-F1
#
_cell.length_a   1.000
_cell.length_b   1.000
_cell.length_c   1.000
_cell.angle_alpha   90.00
_cell.angle_beta   90.00
_cell.angle_gamma   90.00
#
_symmetry.space_group_name_H-M   'P 1'
#
loop_
_entity.id
_entity.type
_entity.pdbx_description
1 polymer ?
#
loop_
_entity_poly.entity_id
_entity_poly.type
_entity_poly.pdbx_seq_one_letter_code
_entity_poly.pdbx_strand_id
1 'polypeptide(L)'
;EPAIQVRRKGKGKQIWALEKMENRLVDMRELYQEWKDFDEDNPVMRSYFKRADPFFDEQVNHSLIGVANVFLSCLFYDVKLQYAVPIINQKGE
;
A
#
# COMPACT_ATOMS: atom_id res chain seq x y z
N GLU A 1 12.64 -13.93 -7.18
CA GLU A 1 12.55 -14.17 -5.73
C GLU A 1 11.11 -14.50 -5.35
N PRO A 2 10.88 -15.32 -4.30
CA PRO A 2 9.53 -15.65 -3.84
C PRO A 2 8.84 -14.41 -3.25
N ALA A 3 7.55 -14.27 -3.51
CA ALA A 3 6.71 -13.20 -2.98
C ALA A 3 5.34 -13.75 -2.57
N ILE A 4 4.67 -13.06 -1.65
CA ILE A 4 3.43 -13.51 -1.03
C ILE A 4 2.29 -12.61 -1.47
N GLN A 5 1.24 -13.22 -2.02
CA GLN A 5 0.03 -12.48 -2.39
C GLN A 5 -1.00 -12.51 -1.27
N VAL A 6 -1.25 -11.36 -0.64
CA VAL A 6 -2.27 -11.17 0.38
C VAL A 6 -3.55 -10.62 -0.25
N ARG A 7 -4.71 -11.18 0.07
CA ARG A 7 -6.01 -10.74 -0.46
C ARG A 7 -7.00 -10.51 0.66
N ARG A 8 -7.64 -9.33 0.67
CA ARG A 8 -8.74 -9.02 1.59
C ARG A 8 -10.01 -8.69 0.83
N LYS A 9 -11.12 -9.29 1.24
CA LYS A 9 -12.45 -9.05 0.65
C LYS A 9 -12.77 -7.56 0.76
N GLY A 10 -13.08 -6.91 -0.37
CA GLY A 10 -13.42 -5.49 -0.42
C GLY A 10 -12.24 -4.50 -0.44
N LYS A 11 -10.99 -4.93 -0.14
CA LYS A 11 -9.80 -4.05 -0.15
C LYS A 11 -8.75 -4.40 -1.24
N GLY A 12 -8.92 -5.50 -1.97
CA GLY A 12 -8.06 -5.86 -3.11
C GLY A 12 -6.97 -6.88 -2.80
N LYS A 13 -5.86 -6.82 -3.54
CA LYS A 13 -4.70 -7.71 -3.44
C LYS A 13 -3.43 -6.90 -3.19
N GLN A 14 -2.51 -7.45 -2.41
CA GLN A 14 -1.18 -6.90 -2.11
C GLN A 14 -0.12 -7.97 -2.35
N ILE A 15 1.09 -7.54 -2.72
CA ILE A 15 2.26 -8.40 -2.85
C ILE A 15 3.25 -7.98 -1.78
N TRP A 16 3.67 -8.94 -0.95
CA TRP A 16 4.69 -8.74 0.08
C TRP A 16 5.96 -9.51 -0.29
N ALA A 17 7.11 -8.92 0.01
CA ALA A 17 8.37 -9.66 0.04
C ALA A 17 8.34 -10.68 1.18
N LEU A 18 9.18 -11.72 1.08
CA LEU A 18 9.27 -12.75 2.10
C LEU A 18 9.63 -12.17 3.48
N GLU A 19 10.64 -11.29 3.51
CA GLU A 19 11.08 -10.59 4.73
C GLU A 19 9.94 -9.82 5.41
N LYS A 20 9.09 -9.16 4.62
CA LYS A 20 7.93 -8.46 5.16
C LYS A 20 6.94 -9.42 5.83
N MET A 21 6.70 -10.58 5.24
CA MET A 21 5.82 -11.59 5.87
C MET A 21 6.43 -12.14 7.15
N GLU A 22 7.74 -12.39 7.18
CA GLU A 22 8.42 -12.86 8.39
C GLU A 22 8.26 -11.88 9.55
N ASN A 23 8.45 -10.58 9.28
CA ASN A 23 8.20 -9.53 10.26
C ASN A 23 6.72 -9.50 10.69
N ARG A 24 5.77 -9.55 9.74
CA ARG A 24 4.34 -9.60 10.05
C ARG A 24 3.93 -10.82 10.87
N LEU A 25 4.59 -11.97 10.70
CA LEU A 25 4.30 -13.18 11.49
C LEU A 25 4.67 -13.02 12.96
N VAL A 26 5.63 -12.16 13.30
CA VAL A 26 5.93 -11.80 14.70
C VAL A 26 4.75 -11.02 15.26
N ASP A 27 4.35 -9.93 14.59
CA ASP A 27 3.18 -9.12 14.98
C ASP A 27 1.91 -9.96 15.14
N MET A 28 1.65 -10.89 14.20
CA MET A 28 0.47 -11.77 14.23
C MET A 28 0.49 -12.72 15.43
N ARG A 29 1.65 -13.24 15.83
CA ARG A 29 1.78 -14.13 16.99
C ARG A 29 1.58 -13.37 18.28
N GLU A 30 2.20 -12.20 18.40
CA GLU A 30 2.05 -11.33 19.57
C GLU A 30 0.59 -10.93 19.75
N LEU A 31 -0.06 -10.46 18.68
CA LEU A 31 -1.49 -10.12 18.70
C LEU A 31 -2.38 -11.31 19.10
N TYR A 32 -2.06 -12.52 18.65
CA TYR A 32 -2.79 -13.72 19.02
C TYR A 32 -2.59 -14.11 20.50
N GLN A 33 -1.37 -13.94 21.03
CA GLN A 33 -1.09 -14.18 22.44
C GLN A 33 -1.84 -13.16 23.31
N GLU A 34 -1.77 -11.87 22.97
CA GLU A 34 -2.51 -10.81 23.66
C GLU A 34 -4.02 -11.07 23.61
N TRP A 35 -4.55 -11.55 22.48
CA TRP A 35 -5.96 -11.92 22.35
C TRP A 35 -6.34 -13.13 23.21
N LYS A 36 -5.44 -14.10 23.40
CA LYS A 36 -5.70 -15.27 24.23
C LYS A 36 -5.79 -14.90 25.71
N ASP A 37 -4.98 -13.93 26.15
CA ASP A 37 -4.95 -13.41 27.51
C ASP A 37 -5.96 -12.25 27.71
N PHE A 38 -6.79 -11.97 26.70
CA PHE A 38 -7.75 -10.87 26.69
C PHE A 38 -8.95 -11.13 27.59
N ASP A 39 -9.24 -10.16 28.45
CA ASP A 39 -10.48 -10.05 29.22
C ASP A 39 -11.45 -9.12 28.48
N GLU A 40 -12.64 -9.65 28.10
CA GLU A 40 -13.63 -8.96 27.27
C GLU A 40 -14.16 -7.66 27.88
N ASP A 41 -14.07 -7.50 29.20
CA ASP A 41 -14.56 -6.34 29.93
C ASP A 41 -13.64 -5.11 29.85
N ASN A 42 -12.47 -5.21 29.20
CA ASN A 42 -11.57 -4.07 29.01
C ASN A 42 -11.84 -3.33 27.68
N PRO A 43 -12.50 -2.14 27.70
CA PRO A 43 -12.86 -1.39 26.49
C PRO A 43 -11.64 -0.83 25.74
N VAL A 44 -10.52 -0.59 26.44
CA VAL A 44 -9.29 -0.05 25.84
C VAL A 44 -8.63 -1.10 24.96
N MET A 45 -8.51 -2.33 25.48
CA MET A 45 -7.98 -3.46 24.72
C MET A 45 -8.88 -3.80 23.52
N ARG A 46 -10.20 -3.75 23.67
CA ARG A 46 -11.15 -3.97 22.56
C ARG A 46 -10.96 -2.97 21.42
N SER A 47 -10.68 -1.71 21.74
CA SER A 47 -10.34 -0.65 20.78
C SER A 47 -9.01 -0.94 20.07
N TYR A 48 -8.00 -1.37 20.83
CA TYR A 48 -6.68 -1.72 20.30
C TYR A 48 -6.75 -2.85 19.27
N PHE A 49 -7.39 -3.99 19.60
CA PHE A 49 -7.57 -5.11 18.66
C PHE A 49 -8.33 -4.75 17.39
N LYS A 50 -9.22 -3.75 17.44
CA LYS A 50 -9.95 -3.29 16.25
C LYS A 50 -9.08 -2.46 15.30
N ARG A 51 -8.01 -1.83 15.81
CA ARG A 51 -7.09 -0.98 15.03
C ARG A 51 -5.82 -1.72 14.62
N ALA A 52 -5.34 -2.66 15.43
CA ALA A 52 -4.18 -3.49 15.13
C ALA A 52 -4.55 -4.51 14.04
N ASP A 53 -4.10 -4.28 12.81
CA ASP A 53 -4.28 -5.19 11.68
C ASP A 53 -2.92 -5.53 11.06
N PRO A 54 -2.22 -6.55 11.57
CA PRO A 54 -0.97 -7.03 10.97
C PRO A 54 -1.23 -7.83 9.67
N PHE A 55 -2.48 -8.12 9.34
CA PHE A 55 -2.85 -9.02 8.25
C PHE A 55 -3.02 -8.32 6.91
N PHE A 56 -3.20 -7.00 6.90
CA PHE A 56 -3.39 -6.24 5.66
C PHE A 56 -2.96 -4.78 5.84
N ASP A 57 -2.12 -4.26 4.93
CA ASP A 57 -1.75 -2.85 4.99
C ASP A 57 -2.91 -1.97 4.54
N GLU A 58 -3.28 -0.95 5.31
CA GLU A 58 -4.29 0.02 4.88
C GLU A 58 -3.75 0.99 3.83
N GLN A 59 -2.44 1.26 3.86
CA GLN A 59 -1.78 2.10 2.87
C GLN A 59 -1.64 1.36 1.54
N VAL A 60 -2.17 1.97 0.49
CA VAL A 60 -1.96 1.51 -0.88
C VAL A 60 -0.53 1.88 -1.27
N ASN A 61 0.31 0.87 -1.50
CA ASN A 61 1.62 1.11 -2.09
C ASN A 61 1.43 1.68 -3.50
N HIS A 62 1.71 2.98 -3.65
CA HIS A 62 1.73 3.62 -4.96
C HIS A 62 3.00 3.19 -5.70
N SER A 63 2.84 2.61 -6.88
CA SER A 63 3.95 2.29 -7.76
C SER A 63 4.05 3.35 -8.85
N LEU A 64 5.23 3.95 -9.02
CA LEU A 64 5.49 4.86 -10.12
C LEU A 64 5.51 4.05 -11.42
N ILE A 65 4.49 4.25 -12.26
CA ILE A 65 4.36 3.56 -13.56
C ILE A 65 5.16 4.23 -14.68
N GLY A 66 5.41 5.54 -14.56
CA GLY A 66 6.15 6.31 -15.56
C GLY A 66 6.10 7.81 -15.35
N VAL A 67 6.80 8.55 -16.22
CA VAL A 67 6.97 10.01 -16.20
C VAL A 67 6.61 10.58 -17.56
N ALA A 68 5.95 11.73 -17.59
CA ALA A 68 5.60 12.46 -18.80
C ALA A 68 6.22 13.87 -18.73
N ASN A 69 6.97 14.26 -19.76
CA ASN A 69 7.59 15.59 -19.85
C ASN A 69 6.74 16.52 -20.71
N VAL A 70 6.22 17.59 -20.09
CA VAL A 70 5.36 18.57 -20.76
C VAL A 70 6.14 19.86 -21.00
N PHE A 71 6.19 20.32 -22.25
CA PHE A 71 6.83 21.57 -22.63
C PHE A 71 5.79 22.69 -22.62
N LEU A 72 5.94 23.61 -21.67
CA LEU A 72 4.95 24.67 -21.42
C LEU A 72 5.30 26.01 -22.08
N SER A 73 6.31 26.06 -22.95
CA SER A 73 6.75 27.30 -23.60
C SER A 73 5.68 27.95 -24.47
N CYS A 74 4.71 27.18 -24.98
CA CYS A 74 3.62 27.76 -25.77
C CYS A 74 2.70 28.66 -24.94
N LEU A 75 2.67 28.53 -23.60
CA LEU A 75 1.82 29.34 -22.72
C LEU A 75 2.26 30.80 -22.65
N PHE A 76 3.49 31.11 -23.08
CA PHE A 76 3.96 32.49 -23.23
C PHE A 76 3.33 33.20 -24.44
N TYR A 77 2.67 32.45 -25.30
CA TYR A 77 1.91 32.94 -26.43
C TYR A 77 0.43 32.60 -26.16
N ASP A 78 -0.51 33.40 -26.63
CA ASP A 78 -1.95 33.15 -26.43
C ASP A 78 -2.45 31.97 -27.29
N VAL A 79 -1.86 30.79 -27.06
CA VAL A 79 -2.00 29.57 -27.83
C VAL A 79 -2.36 28.43 -26.88
N LYS A 80 -3.39 27.67 -27.25
CA LYS A 80 -3.83 26.51 -26.47
C LYS A 80 -2.83 25.36 -26.61
N LEU A 81 -2.38 24.80 -25.49
CA LEU A 81 -1.52 23.62 -25.47
C LEU A 81 -2.35 22.36 -25.74
N GLN A 82 -2.35 21.87 -26.97
CA GLN A 82 -3.13 20.70 -27.38
C GLN A 82 -2.24 19.69 -28.12
N TYR A 83 -1.54 18.86 -27.37
CA TYR A 83 -0.73 17.76 -27.91
C TYR A 83 -0.66 16.58 -26.93
N ALA A 84 -0.46 15.37 -27.45
CA ALA A 84 -0.35 14.18 -26.64
C ALA A 84 1.06 14.06 -26.05
N VAL A 85 1.15 13.75 -24.76
CA VAL A 85 2.42 13.53 -24.05
C VAL A 85 2.48 12.07 -23.63
N PRO A 86 3.51 11.30 -24.05
CA PRO A 86 3.66 9.91 -23.64
C PRO A 86 4.05 9.81 -22.16
N ILE A 87 3.57 8.76 -21.50
CA ILE A 87 4.03 8.36 -20.17
C ILE A 87 5.09 7.28 -20.39
N ILE A 88 6.32 7.56 -19.98
CA ILE A 88 7.48 6.68 -20.19
C ILE A 88 7.79 5.95 -18.89
N ASN A 89 7.89 4.63 -18.91
CA ASN A 89 8.18 3.81 -17.74
C ASN A 89 9.65 3.94 -17.29
N GLN A 90 10.00 3.38 -16.12
CA GLN A 90 11.37 3.45 -15.59
C GLN A 90 12.43 2.74 -16.46
N LYS A 91 12.01 1.85 -17.36
CA LYS A 91 12.87 1.14 -18.30
C LYS A 91 13.07 1.90 -19.61
N GLY A 92 12.42 3.06 -19.78
CA GLY A 92 12.50 3.89 -20.97
C GLY A 92 11.53 3.49 -22.09
N GLU A 93 10.53 2.66 -21.80
CA GLU A 93 9.45 2.30 -22.75
C GLU A 93 8.24 3.23 -22.62
#